data_AF-A0A382Y4T7-F1
#
_entry.id   AF-A0A382Y4T7-F1
#
_cell.length_a   1.000
_cell.length_b   1.000
_cell.length_c   1.000
_cell.angle_alpha   90.00
_cell.angle_beta   90.00
_cell.angle_gamma   90.00
#
_symmetry.space_group_name_H-M   'P 1'
#
loop_
_entity.id
_entity.type
_entity.pdbx_description
1 polymer ?
#
loop_
_entity_poly.entity_id
_entity_poly.type
_entity_poly.pdbx_seq_one_letter_code
_entity_poly.pdbx_strand_id
1 'polypeptide(L)'
;MHYWNLSPYLSFGPSAHSYDLSKRWWNVRSLDQYMECLTKKRLPIEDKESLSREDNYNEIILNGLRLNSGIDMSNMQKYNDLIDKSHINRIKNKWDCLSVSDKTIKLKDKGFLFVDEITKDLFV
;
A
#
# COMPACT_ATOMS: atom_id res chain seq x y z
N MET A 1 -5.12 8.61 -10.31
CA MET A 1 -4.91 8.38 -8.85
C MET A 1 -5.19 6.94 -8.40
N HIS A 2 -5.40 5.96 -9.29
CA HIS A 2 -5.72 4.58 -8.87
C HIS A 2 -4.60 3.90 -8.06
N TYR A 3 -3.33 4.16 -8.41
CA TYR A 3 -2.18 3.60 -7.72
C TYR A 3 -2.14 4.00 -6.23
N TRP A 4 -2.23 5.30 -5.94
CA TRP A 4 -2.17 5.82 -4.57
C TRP A 4 -3.40 5.47 -3.72
N ASN A 5 -4.53 5.16 -4.36
CA ASN A 5 -5.77 4.78 -3.67
C ASN A 5 -5.89 3.26 -3.46
N LEU A 6 -4.84 2.48 -3.71
CA LEU A 6 -4.85 1.01 -3.60
C LEU A 6 -6.02 0.37 -4.38
N SER A 7 -6.43 0.99 -5.49
CA SER A 7 -7.48 0.43 -6.33
C SER A 7 -6.92 -0.75 -7.13
N PRO A 8 -7.67 -1.85 -7.32
CA PRO A 8 -7.30 -2.89 -8.28
C PRO A 8 -6.93 -2.30 -9.64
N TYR A 9 -5.88 -2.81 -10.26
CA TYR A 9 -5.46 -2.40 -11.59
C TYR A 9 -4.82 -3.56 -12.35
N LEU A 10 -5.04 -3.54 -13.66
CA LEU A 10 -4.40 -4.45 -14.61
C LEU A 10 -3.49 -3.62 -15.51
N SER A 11 -2.24 -4.05 -15.64
CA SER A 11 -1.27 -3.38 -16.51
C SER A 11 -0.70 -4.34 -17.54
N PHE A 12 -0.37 -3.79 -18.70
CA PHE A 12 0.13 -4.53 -19.85
C PHE A 12 1.52 -4.00 -20.23
N GLY A 13 2.32 -4.88 -20.82
CA GLY A 13 3.70 -4.61 -21.21
C GLY A 13 4.73 -5.32 -20.33
N PRO A 14 6.00 -5.36 -20.77
CA PRO A 14 7.07 -5.96 -20.00
C PRO A 14 7.25 -5.28 -18.64
N SER A 15 7.58 -6.04 -17.60
CA SER A 15 7.70 -5.56 -16.21
C SER A 15 6.45 -4.92 -15.60
N ALA A 16 5.32 -4.88 -16.32
CA ALA A 16 4.12 -4.24 -15.82
C ALA A 16 3.55 -5.01 -14.63
N HIS A 17 3.18 -4.29 -13.58
CA HIS A 17 2.59 -4.86 -12.37
C HIS A 17 1.08 -4.76 -12.41
N SER A 18 0.40 -5.67 -11.74
CA SER A 18 -1.05 -5.69 -11.61
C SER A 18 -1.41 -6.12 -10.19
N TYR A 19 -2.59 -5.73 -9.75
CA TYR A 19 -3.03 -5.85 -8.36
C TYR A 19 -4.54 -6.02 -8.27
N ASP A 20 -5.02 -6.95 -7.43
CA ASP A 20 -6.45 -7.23 -7.27
C ASP A 20 -6.94 -7.25 -5.81
N LEU A 21 -6.22 -6.63 -4.87
CA LEU A 21 -6.44 -6.66 -3.41
C LEU A 21 -6.07 -7.98 -2.71
N SER A 22 -5.95 -9.09 -3.45
CA SER A 22 -5.57 -10.38 -2.89
C SER A 22 -4.14 -10.78 -3.25
N LYS A 23 -3.68 -10.34 -4.42
CA LYS A 23 -2.35 -10.62 -4.95
C LYS A 23 -1.87 -9.48 -5.82
N ARG A 24 -0.55 -9.41 -5.98
CA ARG A 24 0.09 -8.64 -7.04
C ARG A 24 0.93 -9.58 -7.90
N TRP A 25 1.02 -9.26 -9.19
CA TRP A 25 1.79 -10.04 -10.15
C TRP A 25 2.44 -9.12 -11.15
N TRP A 26 3.51 -9.60 -11.79
CA TRP A 26 4.24 -8.81 -12.77
C TRP A 26 4.57 -9.63 -14.01
N ASN A 27 4.59 -8.92 -15.13
CA ASN A 27 4.96 -9.53 -16.39
C ASN A 27 6.47 -9.70 -16.51
N VAL A 28 6.90 -10.65 -17.34
CA VAL A 28 8.31 -10.86 -17.70
C VAL A 28 8.96 -9.55 -18.11
N ARG A 29 10.21 -9.35 -17.66
CA ARG A 29 10.93 -8.10 -17.91
C ARG A 29 11.43 -7.97 -19.35
N SER A 30 11.77 -9.10 -19.97
CA SER A 30 12.27 -9.14 -21.34
C SER A 30 11.13 -8.90 -22.34
N LEU A 31 11.34 -7.94 -23.24
CA LEU A 31 10.41 -7.66 -24.34
C LEU A 31 10.24 -8.88 -25.25
N ASP A 32 11.35 -9.58 -25.57
CA ASP A 32 11.31 -10.76 -26.45
C ASP A 32 10.48 -11.88 -25.83
N GLN A 33 10.67 -12.17 -24.53
CA GLN A 33 9.88 -13.17 -23.81
C GLN A 33 8.41 -12.76 -23.69
N TYR A 34 8.15 -11.48 -23.44
CA TYR A 34 6.79 -10.94 -23.39
C TYR A 34 6.06 -11.17 -24.71
N MET A 35 6.70 -10.81 -25.83
CA MET A 35 6.16 -11.01 -27.17
C MET A 35 5.98 -12.49 -27.49
N GLU A 36 6.95 -13.34 -27.15
CA GLU A 36 6.87 -14.78 -27.36
C GLU A 36 5.66 -15.41 -26.61
N CYS A 37 5.44 -15.02 -25.36
CA CYS A 37 4.29 -15.46 -24.59
C CYS A 37 2.97 -15.10 -25.27
N LEU A 38 2.83 -13.85 -25.74
CA LEU A 38 1.63 -13.38 -26.42
C LEU A 38 1.40 -14.09 -27.77
N THR A 39 2.45 -14.27 -28.58
CA THR A 39 2.37 -15.02 -29.85
C THR A 39 1.90 -16.46 -29.61
N LYS A 40 2.32 -17.08 -28.49
CA LYS A 40 1.88 -18.42 -28.08
C LYS A 40 0.54 -18.45 -27.32
N LYS A 41 -0.21 -17.34 -27.28
CA LYS A 41 -1.48 -17.18 -26.53
C LYS A 41 -1.37 -17.55 -25.04
N ARG A 42 -0.23 -17.27 -24.42
CA ARG A 42 0.02 -17.42 -22.98
C ARG A 42 0.08 -16.06 -22.29
N LEU A 43 -0.32 -15.99 -21.02
CA LEU A 43 -0.14 -14.79 -20.22
C LEU A 43 1.36 -14.60 -19.91
N PRO A 44 1.92 -13.39 -20.11
CA PRO A 44 3.34 -13.11 -19.92
C PRO A 44 3.69 -12.86 -18.43
N ILE A 45 3.05 -13.57 -17.50
CA ILE A 45 3.26 -13.42 -16.04
C ILE A 45 4.55 -14.13 -15.65
N GLU A 46 5.49 -13.39 -15.07
CA GLU A 46 6.76 -13.94 -14.55
C GLU A 46 6.54 -14.59 -13.19
N ASP A 47 5.94 -13.84 -12.27
CA ASP A 47 5.68 -14.30 -10.92
C ASP A 47 4.56 -13.47 -10.26
N LYS A 48 4.14 -13.90 -9.07
CA LYS A 48 3.07 -13.31 -8.28
C LYS A 48 3.33 -13.52 -6.79
N GLU A 49 2.76 -12.65 -5.98
CA GLU A 49 2.70 -12.80 -4.54
C GLU A 49 1.27 -12.62 -4.04
N SER A 50 0.89 -13.43 -3.06
CA SER A 50 -0.36 -13.28 -2.32
C SER A 50 -0.14 -12.31 -1.17
N LEU A 51 -1.08 -11.38 -0.97
CA LEU A 51 -1.02 -10.44 0.13
C LEU A 51 -1.75 -11.02 1.34
N SER A 52 -1.06 -11.04 2.47
CA SER A 52 -1.70 -11.33 3.74
C SER A 52 -2.64 -10.19 4.15
N ARG A 53 -3.37 -10.43 5.24
CA ARG A 53 -4.22 -9.41 5.84
C ARG A 53 -3.39 -8.25 6.42
N GLU A 54 -2.24 -8.56 7.00
CA GLU A 54 -1.27 -7.61 7.56
C GLU A 54 -0.61 -6.78 6.44
N ASP A 55 -0.24 -7.41 5.31
CA ASP A 55 0.29 -6.70 4.14
C ASP A 55 -0.68 -5.64 3.66
N ASN A 56 -1.96 -5.99 3.52
CA ASN A 56 -2.98 -5.04 3.10
C ASN A 56 -3.19 -3.89 4.10
N TYR A 57 -3.08 -4.17 5.41
CA TYR A 57 -3.15 -3.14 6.45
C TYR A 57 -1.94 -2.18 6.35
N ASN A 58 -0.74 -2.74 6.24
CA ASN A 58 0.51 -1.98 6.12
C ASN A 58 0.54 -1.14 4.83
N GLU A 59 0.00 -1.64 3.72
CA GLU A 59 -0.15 -0.89 2.47
C GLU A 59 -1.07 0.34 2.62
N ILE A 60 -2.17 0.22 3.37
CA ILE A 60 -3.06 1.36 3.64
C ILE A 60 -2.33 2.42 4.45
N ILE A 61 -1.52 2.03 5.44
CA ILE A 61 -0.69 2.95 6.21
C ILE A 61 0.33 3.65 5.31
N LEU A 62 1.10 2.87 4.56
CA LEU A 62 2.18 3.35 3.70
C LEU A 62 1.68 4.38 2.68
N ASN A 63 0.62 4.04 1.95
CA ASN A 63 0.09 4.92 0.92
C ASN A 63 -0.72 6.07 1.53
N GLY A 64 -1.53 5.81 2.54
CA GLY A 64 -2.40 6.81 3.17
C GLY A 64 -1.62 7.95 3.83
N LEU A 65 -0.52 7.66 4.55
CA LEU A 65 0.30 8.72 5.15
C LEU A 65 1.04 9.58 4.12
N ARG A 66 1.28 9.05 2.93
CA ARG A 66 1.87 9.79 1.80
C ARG A 66 0.86 10.68 1.07
N LEU A 67 -0.44 10.51 1.33
CA LEU A 67 -1.48 11.38 0.81
C LEU A 67 -1.70 12.56 1.75
N ASN A 68 -1.91 13.76 1.19
CA ASN A 68 -2.25 14.95 1.98
C ASN A 68 -3.59 14.78 2.74
N SER A 69 -4.49 13.93 2.24
CA SER A 69 -5.73 13.55 2.93
C SER A 69 -5.49 12.63 4.14
N GLY A 70 -4.34 11.96 4.20
CA GLY A 70 -4.04 10.93 5.18
C GLY A 70 -4.78 9.61 4.92
N ILE A 71 -4.75 8.77 5.95
CA ILE A 71 -5.52 7.54 6.07
C ILE A 71 -6.93 7.89 6.52
N ASP A 72 -7.94 7.46 5.76
CA ASP A 72 -9.33 7.44 6.21
C ASP A 72 -9.59 6.20 7.08
N MET A 73 -10.05 6.41 8.32
CA MET A 73 -10.29 5.33 9.28
C MET A 73 -11.40 4.37 8.84
N SER A 74 -12.30 4.78 7.94
CA SER A 74 -13.29 3.87 7.35
C SER A 74 -12.64 2.75 6.52
N ASN A 75 -11.49 3.01 5.88
CA ASN A 75 -10.72 1.99 5.16
C ASN A 75 -10.06 0.97 6.10
N MET A 76 -9.92 1.33 7.38
CA MET A 76 -9.32 0.47 8.42
C MET A 76 -10.35 -0.37 9.18
N GLN A 77 -11.65 -0.20 8.92
CA GLN A 77 -12.72 -0.87 9.68
C GLN A 77 -12.60 -2.40 9.68
N LYS A 78 -12.19 -2.98 8.55
CA LYS A 78 -11.95 -4.43 8.41
C LYS A 78 -10.69 -4.93 9.11
N TYR A 79 -9.89 -4.04 9.72
CA TYR A 79 -8.64 -4.31 10.43
C TYR A 79 -8.66 -3.81 11.88
N ASN A 80 -9.84 -3.54 12.46
CA ASN A 80 -9.96 -2.96 13.79
C ASN A 80 -9.23 -3.73 14.90
N ASP A 81 -9.07 -5.04 14.76
CA ASP A 81 -8.29 -5.93 15.63
C ASP A 81 -6.77 -5.74 15.53
N LEU A 82 -6.26 -5.25 14.39
CA LEU A 82 -4.86 -4.87 14.22
C LEU A 82 -4.56 -3.46 14.73
N ILE A 83 -5.60 -2.64 14.99
CA ILE A 83 -5.46 -1.28 15.48
C ILE A 83 -5.27 -1.30 17.00
N ASP A 84 -4.01 -1.29 17.43
CA ASP A 84 -3.68 -1.04 18.83
C ASP A 84 -3.66 0.47 19.13
N LYS A 85 -4.74 0.95 19.75
CA LYS A 85 -4.88 2.36 20.16
C LYS A 85 -3.77 2.82 21.12
N SER A 86 -3.28 1.94 21.98
CA SER A 86 -2.21 2.27 22.92
C SER A 86 -0.88 2.46 22.20
N HIS A 87 -0.61 1.60 21.22
CA HIS A 87 0.54 1.69 20.34
C HIS A 87 0.51 2.97 19.49
N ILE A 88 -0.62 3.26 18.85
CA ILE A 88 -0.81 4.50 18.07
C ILE A 88 -0.61 5.74 18.96
N ASN A 89 -1.12 5.74 20.19
CA ASN A 89 -0.94 6.86 21.10
C ASN A 89 0.54 7.06 21.49
N ARG A 90 1.30 5.97 21.66
CA ARG A 90 2.75 6.03 21.90
C ARG A 90 3.49 6.65 20.71
N ILE A 91 3.13 6.25 19.48
CA ILE A 91 3.73 6.79 18.25
C ILE A 91 3.36 8.26 18.06
N LYS A 92 2.11 8.63 18.34
CA LYS A 92 1.67 10.03 18.34
C LYS A 92 2.48 10.90 19.30
N ASN A 93 2.81 10.38 20.48
CA ASN A 93 3.65 11.09 21.45
C ASN A 93 5.13 11.15 21.04
N LYS A 94 5.60 10.22 20.20
CA LYS A 94 6.95 10.24 19.60
C LYS A 94 7.05 11.27 18.47
N TRP A 95 5.97 11.45 17.70
CA TRP A 95 5.96 12.26 16.49
C TRP A 95 4.93 13.39 16.56
N ASP A 96 5.38 14.61 16.87
CA ASP A 96 4.52 15.80 16.94
C ASP A 96 3.81 16.12 15.61
N CYS A 97 4.37 15.66 14.50
CA CYS A 97 3.81 15.83 13.17
C CYS A 97 2.71 14.80 12.81
N LEU A 98 2.38 13.85 13.70
CA LEU A 98 1.33 12.87 13.48
C LEU A 98 0.00 13.32 14.12
N SER A 99 -1.02 13.51 13.28
CA SER A 99 -2.36 13.85 13.72
C SER A 99 -3.27 12.63 13.67
N VAL A 100 -3.76 12.22 14.83
CA VAL A 100 -4.70 11.09 14.98
C VAL A 100 -6.06 11.61 15.45
N SER A 101 -7.11 11.25 14.73
CA SER A 101 -8.52 11.53 15.04
C SER A 101 -9.38 10.30 14.73
N ASP A 102 -10.63 10.28 15.16
CA ASP A 102 -11.54 9.16 14.89
C ASP A 102 -11.81 8.93 13.39
N LYS A 103 -11.65 9.98 12.56
CA LYS A 103 -11.91 9.91 11.12
C LYS A 103 -10.66 9.71 10.29
N THR A 104 -9.54 10.31 10.71
CA THR A 104 -8.32 10.37 9.89
C THR A 104 -7.05 10.30 10.70
N ILE A 105 -6.03 9.65 10.13
CA ILE A 105 -4.63 9.71 10.57
C ILE A 105 -3.83 10.37 9.45
N LYS A 106 -3.16 11.48 9.75
CA LYS A 106 -2.41 12.24 8.74
C LYS A 106 -1.19 12.93 9.31
N LEU A 107 -0.25 13.23 8.43
CA LEU A 107 0.91 14.05 8.76
C LEU A 107 0.55 15.55 8.72
N LYS A 108 1.23 16.33 9.55
CA LYS A 108 1.17 17.80 9.62
C LYS A 108 2.54 18.40 9.30
N ASP A 109 2.53 19.65 8.88
CA ASP A 109 3.73 20.48 8.70
C ASP A 109 4.82 19.76 7.89
N LYS A 110 6.03 19.64 8.45
CA LYS A 110 7.17 18.95 7.82
C LYS A 110 7.19 17.44 8.04
N GLY A 111 6.08 16.83 8.47
CA GLY A 111 5.99 15.40 8.78
C GLY A 111 6.33 14.48 7.62
N PHE A 112 6.16 14.94 6.37
CA PHE A 112 6.59 14.22 5.18
C PHE A 112 8.09 13.89 5.16
N LEU A 113 8.94 14.67 5.85
CA LEU A 113 10.37 14.36 5.97
C LEU A 113 10.63 13.05 6.74
N PHE A 114 9.68 12.63 7.56
CA PHE A 114 9.77 11.46 8.43
C PHE A 114 8.78 10.35 8.06
N VAL A 115 8.08 10.48 6.92
CA VAL A 115 6.98 9.57 6.56
C VAL A 115 7.39 8.10 6.59
N ASP A 116 8.58 7.77 6.08
CA ASP A 116 9.04 6.39 6.03
C ASP A 116 9.31 5.79 7.41
N GLU A 117 9.76 6.61 8.37
CA GLU A 117 10.01 6.15 9.74
C GLU A 117 8.71 6.05 10.53
N ILE A 118 7.82 7.03 10.39
CA ILE A 118 6.48 7.01 11.01
C ILE A 118 5.65 5.84 10.49
N THR A 119 5.71 5.57 9.19
CA THR A 119 5.04 4.42 8.58
C THR A 119 5.54 3.11 9.17
N LYS A 120 6.87 2.93 9.30
CA LYS A 120 7.45 1.72 9.90
C LYS A 120 7.03 1.52 11.35
N ASP A 121 6.98 2.59 12.13
CA ASP A 121 6.53 2.53 13.52
C ASP A 121 5.07 2.06 13.62
N LEU A 122 4.22 2.33 12.62
CA LEU A 122 2.79 1.99 12.62
C LEU A 122 2.47 0.60 12.03
N PHE A 123 3.45 -0.08 11.44
CA PHE A 123 3.23 -1.40 10.87
C PHE A 123 3.00 -2.45 11.96
N VAL A 124 2.24 -3.48 11.58
CA VAL A 124 2.05 -4.71 12.36
C VAL A 124 2.76 -5.88 11.71
#